data_AF-A0AAW0DMB2-F1
#
_entry.id   AF-A0AAW0DMB2-F1
#
_cell.length_a   1.000
_cell.length_b   1.000
_cell.length_c   1.000
_cell.angle_alpha   90.00
_cell.angle_beta   90.00
_cell.angle_gamma   90.00
#
_symmetry.space_group_name_H-M   'P 1'
#
loop_
_entity.id
_entity.type
_entity.pdbx_description
1 polymer ?
#
loop_
_entity_poly.entity_id
_entity_poly.type
_entity_poly.pdbx_seq_one_letter_code
_entity_poly.pdbx_strand_id
1 'polypeptide(L)'
;MDDETAEIELLEQNLNKTRQISQRMTTILNSFDTRLAKLEKSILPLYTSTQILNRRANNIEKALLKIDEVASNQEGIAAEEALILRGPQPGQLPVYQEALERLNASIAFQSSDRDILDTARLVETGAKKLTQLFTKLVAEGSTGSTPAPNSEISSAPFPATLLTTLRLLIAYMRTLPLPASHPSHPAAPAIMSTLKDAQKGYADMRGTWSRKCLEAQGKRVIDRADTVDSIVAGKDFGRWVESLLSVADEEYKYIKELSPLSSPNVVASSYNSLLNPILSLFSTTLTSLIAFIKPALHKYAFCALAAYEALLALQPRWDALLSRRGSENAKANELKDGLITLRGICLRSFPEFLADIKMASLAKSVPGTETSVGVADFVNNAVKYLDRLPEVHGAAGAALLQLGDGNWKMGEGVTVGKSSKLVDGDEQLILEHFIFDVISTAINSLTTISRSQRRPAHGSIFLLNNISYLRHNIVLEPTHEALLDFLSRQSQDALNSNFRTAKAAYFDANFSPLLQTLTDDPAGKSGQKSAVKEKFTRFYELLEEVLERHKGARLLEDDPDGRQSIGEDVVKLVVPSLQRFTNKYREKEFSKNPQKYIKQSPDDVERQLKAMYR
;
A
#
# COMPACT_ATOMS: atom_id res chain seq x y z
N MET A 1 78.84 -129.11 62.40
CA MET A 1 79.27 -128.64 61.07
C MET A 1 78.17 -128.86 60.02
N ASP A 2 77.34 -129.90 60.13
CA ASP A 2 76.32 -130.16 59.09
C ASP A 2 75.05 -129.26 59.19
N ASP A 3 74.67 -128.77 60.38
CA ASP A 3 73.49 -127.88 60.55
C ASP A 3 73.69 -126.45 60.00
N GLU A 4 74.88 -125.86 60.16
CA GLU A 4 75.16 -124.50 59.65
C GLU A 4 75.17 -124.47 58.11
N THR A 5 75.52 -125.58 57.47
CA THR A 5 75.53 -125.68 56.00
C THR A 5 74.11 -125.72 55.43
N ALA A 6 73.18 -126.40 56.12
CA ALA A 6 71.77 -126.46 55.73
C ALA A 6 71.04 -125.11 55.94
N GLU A 7 71.37 -124.36 56.99
CA GLU A 7 70.83 -123.00 57.20
C GLU A 7 71.32 -122.01 56.14
N ILE A 8 72.59 -122.09 55.73
CA ILE A 8 73.15 -121.28 54.65
C ILE A 8 72.48 -121.62 53.32
N GLU A 9 72.26 -122.90 52.99
CA GLU A 9 71.52 -123.30 51.79
C GLU A 9 70.07 -122.80 51.79
N LEU A 10 69.38 -122.83 52.94
CA LEU A 10 68.02 -122.31 53.09
C LEU A 10 67.97 -120.78 52.93
N LEU A 11 68.93 -120.06 53.52
CA LEU A 11 69.08 -118.61 53.36
C LEU A 11 69.40 -118.24 51.92
N GLU A 12 70.24 -119.01 51.23
CA GLU A 12 70.56 -118.82 49.82
C GLU A 12 69.34 -119.10 48.92
N GLN A 13 68.51 -120.09 49.26
CA GLN A 13 67.22 -120.32 48.62
C GLN A 13 66.23 -119.17 48.82
N ASN A 14 66.15 -118.63 50.05
CA ASN A 14 65.29 -117.49 50.36
C ASN A 14 65.78 -116.20 49.68
N LEU A 15 67.09 -116.00 49.58
CA LEU A 15 67.70 -114.89 48.88
C LEU A 15 67.45 -115.00 47.36
N ASN A 16 67.55 -116.20 46.79
CA ASN A 16 67.18 -116.46 45.40
C ASN A 16 65.68 -116.24 45.13
N LYS A 17 64.79 -116.67 46.04
CA LYS A 17 63.35 -116.35 45.96
C LYS A 17 63.09 -114.84 46.00
N THR A 18 63.74 -114.12 46.91
CA THR A 18 63.60 -112.66 47.05
C THR A 18 64.12 -111.95 45.80
N ARG A 19 65.23 -112.42 45.23
CA ARG A 19 65.78 -111.91 43.97
C ARG A 19 64.84 -112.16 42.80
N GLN A 20 64.21 -113.34 42.72
CA GLN A 20 63.18 -113.66 41.72
C GLN A 20 61.94 -112.77 41.85
N ILE A 21 61.47 -112.51 43.08
CA ILE A 21 60.32 -111.64 43.33
C ILE A 21 60.66 -110.19 42.94
N SER A 22 61.84 -109.70 43.34
CA SER A 22 62.33 -108.37 42.96
C SER A 22 62.41 -108.23 41.44
N GLN A 23 62.96 -109.24 40.74
CA GLN A 23 63.04 -109.24 39.28
C GLN A 23 61.67 -109.28 38.61
N ARG A 24 60.69 -110.01 39.18
CA ARG A 24 59.28 -109.96 38.74
C ARG A 24 58.66 -108.57 38.96
N MET A 25 58.88 -107.95 40.12
CA MET A 25 58.42 -106.58 40.39
C MET A 25 59.00 -105.58 39.40
N THR A 26 60.30 -105.63 39.13
CA THR A 26 60.95 -104.77 38.13
C THR A 26 60.40 -105.01 36.73
N THR A 27 60.09 -106.26 36.38
CA THR A 27 59.48 -106.58 35.08
C THR A 27 58.06 -106.01 34.97
N ILE A 28 57.26 -106.11 36.03
CA ILE A 28 55.90 -105.55 36.08
C ILE A 28 55.95 -104.03 36.00
N LEU A 29 56.84 -103.37 36.76
CA LEU A 29 57.01 -101.92 36.72
C LEU A 29 57.45 -101.44 35.34
N ASN A 30 58.43 -102.08 34.73
CA ASN A 30 58.84 -101.78 33.35
C ASN A 30 57.67 -101.97 32.38
N SER A 31 56.82 -102.99 32.57
CA SER A 31 55.64 -103.19 31.73
C SER A 31 54.59 -102.08 31.90
N PHE A 32 54.43 -101.55 33.12
CA PHE A 32 53.54 -100.42 33.40
C PHE A 32 54.08 -99.13 32.80
N ASP A 33 55.38 -98.82 32.97
CA ASP A 33 56.00 -97.64 32.36
C ASP A 33 55.91 -97.68 30.84
N THR A 34 56.14 -98.84 30.24
CA THR A 34 56.01 -99.00 28.78
C THR A 34 54.56 -98.79 28.32
N ARG A 35 53.56 -99.24 29.10
CA ARG A 35 52.14 -99.03 28.80
C ARG A 35 51.72 -97.57 29.02
N LEU A 36 52.21 -96.92 30.07
CA LEU A 36 51.98 -95.50 30.35
C LEU A 36 52.58 -94.62 29.26
N ALA A 37 53.83 -94.87 28.86
CA ALA A 37 54.47 -94.14 27.77
C ALA A 37 53.73 -94.35 26.43
N LYS A 38 53.22 -95.56 26.14
CA LYS A 38 52.37 -95.80 24.96
C LYS A 38 51.03 -95.09 25.07
N LEU A 39 50.41 -95.09 26.24
CA LEU A 39 49.15 -94.40 26.50
C LEU A 39 49.32 -92.89 26.31
N GLU A 40 50.33 -92.29 26.92
CA GLU A 40 50.66 -90.87 26.77
C GLU A 40 50.91 -90.51 25.30
N LYS A 41 51.70 -91.30 24.58
CA LYS A 41 51.96 -91.10 23.15
C LYS A 41 50.69 -91.21 22.29
N SER A 42 49.68 -91.98 22.73
CA SER A 42 48.41 -92.15 22.02
C SER A 42 47.34 -91.12 22.41
N ILE A 43 47.26 -90.73 23.69
CA ILE A 43 46.21 -89.87 24.23
C ILE A 43 46.59 -88.39 24.14
N LEU A 44 47.85 -88.03 24.34
CA LEU A 44 48.28 -86.63 24.30
C LEU A 44 47.94 -85.94 22.95
N PRO A 45 48.16 -86.58 21.77
CA PRO A 45 47.74 -86.01 20.50
C PRO A 45 46.21 -85.89 20.38
N LEU A 46 45.45 -86.85 20.91
CA LEU A 46 43.98 -86.81 20.89
C LEU A 46 43.44 -85.70 21.78
N TYR A 47 43.98 -85.53 22.98
CA TYR A 47 43.62 -84.45 23.89
C TYR A 47 43.92 -83.08 23.27
N THR A 48 45.12 -82.91 22.72
CA THR A 48 45.54 -81.67 22.04
C THR A 48 44.66 -81.38 20.82
N SER A 49 44.39 -82.39 19.99
CA SER A 49 43.51 -82.26 18.83
C SER A 49 42.07 -81.89 19.25
N THR A 50 41.56 -82.52 20.30
CA THR A 50 40.23 -82.22 20.87
C THR A 50 40.15 -80.79 21.40
N GLN A 51 41.19 -80.30 22.08
CA GLN A 51 41.25 -78.92 22.56
C GLN A 51 41.28 -77.92 21.39
N ILE A 52 42.02 -78.21 20.32
CA ILE A 52 42.04 -77.39 19.09
C ILE A 52 40.65 -77.41 18.43
N LEU A 53 40.01 -78.57 18.35
CA LEU A 53 38.68 -78.72 17.75
C LEU A 53 37.65 -77.92 18.54
N ASN A 54 37.68 -77.99 19.88
CA ASN A 54 36.77 -77.28 20.76
C ASN A 54 36.99 -75.75 20.68
N ARG A 55 38.24 -75.30 20.54
CA ARG A 55 38.56 -73.89 20.25
C ARG A 55 38.03 -73.45 18.88
N ARG A 56 38.14 -74.30 17.86
CA ARG A 56 37.58 -74.02 16.53
C ARG A 56 36.05 -73.98 16.56
N ALA A 57 35.39 -74.92 17.22
CA ALA A 57 33.94 -74.94 17.39
C ALA A 57 33.44 -73.65 18.07
N ASN A 58 34.05 -73.26 19.20
CA ASN A 58 33.74 -72.00 19.87
C ASN A 58 33.97 -70.76 18.98
N ASN A 59 35.03 -70.76 18.18
CA ASN A 59 35.28 -69.65 17.25
C ASN A 59 34.23 -69.61 16.13
N ILE A 60 33.80 -70.78 15.62
CA ILE A 60 32.76 -70.89 14.59
C ILE A 60 31.41 -70.43 15.16
N GLU A 61 31.04 -70.84 16.38
CA GLU A 61 29.81 -70.38 17.03
C GLU A 61 29.80 -68.86 17.23
N LYS A 62 30.91 -68.27 17.68
CA LYS A 62 31.04 -66.80 17.81
C LYS A 62 30.96 -66.10 16.45
N ALA A 63 31.53 -66.67 15.41
CA ALA A 63 31.45 -66.12 14.05
C ALA A 63 30.02 -66.20 13.50
N LEU A 64 29.31 -67.31 13.72
CA LEU A 64 27.91 -67.47 13.32
C LEU A 64 27.01 -66.47 14.04
N LEU A 65 27.16 -66.30 15.36
CA LEU A 65 26.41 -65.29 16.12
C LEU A 65 26.64 -63.88 15.58
N LYS A 66 27.89 -63.56 15.19
CA LYS A 66 28.20 -62.26 14.59
C LYS A 66 27.61 -62.11 13.18
N ILE A 67 27.56 -63.18 12.40
CA ILE A 67 26.92 -63.18 11.08
C ILE A 67 25.41 -62.96 11.22
N ASP A 68 24.76 -63.63 12.18
CA ASP A 68 23.32 -63.47 12.43
C ASP A 68 22.98 -62.05 12.91
N GLU A 69 23.81 -61.46 13.77
CA GLU A 69 23.69 -60.07 14.22
C GLU A 69 23.79 -59.08 13.04
N VAL A 70 24.75 -59.28 12.12
CA VAL A 70 24.88 -58.45 10.92
C VAL A 70 23.71 -58.65 9.96
N ALA A 71 23.26 -59.89 9.74
CA ALA A 71 22.15 -60.20 8.85
C ALA A 71 20.83 -59.57 9.33
N SER A 72 20.52 -59.67 10.61
CA SER A 72 19.34 -59.03 11.21
C SER A 72 19.39 -57.51 11.10
N ASN A 73 20.56 -56.89 11.29
CA ASN A 73 20.72 -55.45 11.12
C ASN A 73 20.53 -55.01 9.66
N GLN A 74 21.02 -55.81 8.69
CA GLN A 74 20.88 -55.51 7.27
C GLN A 74 19.44 -55.65 6.76
N GLU A 75 18.67 -56.64 7.25
CA GLU A 75 17.27 -56.81 6.89
C GLU A 75 16.40 -55.64 7.37
N GLY A 76 16.67 -55.13 8.57
CA GLY A 76 16.03 -53.92 9.11
C GLY A 76 16.33 -52.67 8.27
N ILE A 77 17.59 -52.47 7.87
CA ILE A 77 18.01 -51.34 7.03
C ILE A 77 17.39 -51.44 5.63
N ALA A 78 17.31 -52.63 5.02
CA ALA A 78 16.73 -52.81 3.69
C ALA A 78 15.22 -52.47 3.66
N ALA A 79 14.48 -52.82 4.72
CA ALA A 79 13.08 -52.46 4.86
C ALA A 79 12.90 -50.94 5.03
N GLU A 80 13.77 -50.29 5.81
CA GLU A 80 13.78 -48.84 5.99
C GLU A 80 14.18 -48.11 4.69
N GLU A 81 15.20 -48.60 3.98
CA GLU A 81 15.64 -48.08 2.68
C GLU A 81 14.50 -48.09 1.66
N ALA A 82 13.77 -49.20 1.52
CA ALA A 82 12.63 -49.29 0.61
C ALA A 82 11.55 -48.25 0.95
N LEU A 83 11.33 -47.99 2.25
CA LEU A 83 10.38 -46.99 2.74
C LEU A 83 10.84 -45.56 2.40
N ILE A 84 12.12 -45.25 2.61
CA ILE A 84 12.72 -43.96 2.29
C ILE A 84 12.69 -43.68 0.78
N LEU A 85 13.08 -44.66 -0.04
CA LEU A 85 13.10 -44.51 -1.50
C LEU A 85 11.70 -44.26 -2.08
N ARG A 86 10.68 -44.90 -1.50
CA ARG A 86 9.26 -44.69 -1.85
C ARG A 86 8.77 -43.28 -1.50
N GLY A 87 9.31 -42.66 -0.45
CA GLY A 87 8.91 -41.35 0.04
C GLY A 87 7.64 -41.39 0.91
N PRO A 88 7.34 -40.27 1.60
CA PRO A 88 6.23 -40.17 2.55
C PRO A 88 4.87 -40.30 1.84
N GLN A 89 4.02 -41.22 2.32
CA GLN A 89 2.68 -41.44 1.78
C GLN A 89 1.63 -40.59 2.49
N PRO A 90 0.52 -40.19 1.81
CA PRO A 90 -0.56 -39.45 2.44
C PRO A 90 -1.11 -40.17 3.67
N GLY A 91 -1.21 -39.48 4.81
CA GLY A 91 -1.70 -40.05 6.06
C GLY A 91 -0.73 -40.99 6.80
N GLN A 92 0.45 -41.28 6.25
CA GLN A 92 1.47 -42.16 6.86
C GLN A 92 2.78 -41.42 7.16
N LEU A 93 2.71 -40.10 7.38
CA LEU A 93 3.88 -39.30 7.71
C LEU A 93 4.61 -39.80 8.97
N PRO A 94 3.94 -40.18 10.08
CA PRO A 94 4.63 -40.67 11.28
C PRO A 94 5.48 -41.92 11.03
N VAL A 95 4.99 -42.86 10.23
CA VAL A 95 5.73 -44.08 9.88
C VAL A 95 7.01 -43.75 9.12
N TYR A 96 6.95 -42.76 8.22
CA TYR A 96 8.12 -42.29 7.49
C TYR A 96 9.11 -41.55 8.41
N GLN A 97 8.61 -40.76 9.36
CA GLN A 97 9.41 -40.04 10.35
C GLN A 97 10.17 -41.02 11.25
N GLU A 98 9.49 -42.03 11.78
CA GLU A 98 10.10 -43.06 12.63
C GLU A 98 11.17 -43.88 11.88
N ALA A 99 10.95 -44.19 10.60
CA ALA A 99 11.95 -44.89 9.78
C ALA A 99 13.21 -44.03 9.57
N LEU A 100 13.03 -42.73 9.29
CA LEU A 100 14.15 -41.81 9.09
C LEU A 100 14.90 -41.52 10.41
N GLU A 101 14.19 -41.46 11.54
CA GLU A 101 14.80 -41.36 12.88
C GLU A 101 15.64 -42.58 13.23
N ARG A 102 15.15 -43.80 12.93
CA ARG A 102 15.90 -45.04 13.13
C ARG A 102 17.16 -45.09 12.27
N LEU A 103 17.07 -44.75 10.99
CA LEU A 103 18.25 -44.64 10.12
C LEU A 103 19.25 -43.62 10.67
N ASN A 104 18.79 -42.45 11.09
CA ASN A 104 19.65 -41.41 11.66
C ASN A 104 20.32 -41.86 12.98
N ALA A 105 19.59 -42.57 13.85
CA ALA A 105 20.16 -43.13 15.08
C ALA A 105 21.17 -44.25 14.80
N SER A 106 20.94 -45.07 13.77
CA SER A 106 21.81 -46.19 13.41
C SER A 106 23.23 -45.75 13.02
N ILE A 107 23.39 -44.54 12.48
CA ILE A 107 24.70 -43.96 12.12
C ILE A 107 25.64 -43.90 13.34
N ALA A 108 25.12 -43.67 14.54
CA ALA A 108 25.93 -43.62 15.76
C ALA A 108 26.47 -45.00 16.21
N PHE A 109 25.87 -46.10 15.74
CA PHE A 109 26.17 -47.46 16.16
C PHE A 109 26.93 -48.29 15.11
N GLN A 110 27.13 -47.74 13.90
CA GLN A 110 27.83 -48.44 12.82
C GLN A 110 29.35 -48.35 12.99
N SER A 111 30.04 -49.48 12.78
CA SER A 111 31.50 -49.60 12.96
C SER A 111 32.31 -49.40 11.68
N SER A 112 31.65 -49.29 10.52
CA SER A 112 32.28 -49.22 9.20
C SER A 112 31.99 -47.87 8.54
N ASP A 113 33.04 -47.16 8.14
CA ASP A 113 32.92 -45.83 7.50
C ASP A 113 32.09 -45.88 6.22
N ARG A 114 32.13 -46.99 5.48
CA ARG A 114 31.33 -47.16 4.27
C ARG A 114 29.84 -47.23 4.59
N ASP A 115 29.49 -48.00 5.62
CA ASP A 115 28.08 -48.23 5.99
C ASP A 115 27.48 -46.94 6.57
N ILE A 116 28.30 -46.16 7.30
CA ILE A 116 27.95 -44.80 7.79
C ILE A 116 27.61 -43.88 6.62
N LEU A 117 28.43 -43.88 5.56
CA LEU A 117 28.21 -43.04 4.38
C LEU A 117 26.96 -43.46 3.60
N ASP A 118 26.72 -44.75 3.43
CA ASP A 118 25.55 -45.25 2.71
C ASP A 118 24.25 -44.97 3.50
N THR A 119 24.26 -45.15 4.81
CA THR A 119 23.13 -44.77 5.69
C THR A 119 22.90 -43.26 5.68
N ALA A 120 23.97 -42.46 5.72
CA ALA A 120 23.87 -41.01 5.62
C ALA A 120 23.27 -40.55 4.27
N ARG A 121 23.60 -41.22 3.16
CA ARG A 121 22.98 -40.96 1.84
C ARG A 121 21.50 -41.30 1.82
N LEU A 122 21.08 -42.36 2.53
CA LEU A 122 19.67 -42.67 2.71
C LEU A 122 18.95 -41.59 3.52
N VAL A 123 19.56 -41.10 4.61
CA VAL A 123 19.01 -39.98 5.40
C VAL A 123 18.89 -38.71 4.56
N GLU A 124 19.91 -38.40 3.75
CA GLU A 124 19.86 -37.29 2.79
C GLU A 124 18.71 -37.44 1.79
N THR A 125 18.55 -38.64 1.22
CA THR A 125 17.45 -38.97 0.30
C THR A 125 16.10 -38.80 0.99
N GLY A 126 16.02 -39.21 2.27
CA GLY A 126 14.83 -39.06 3.07
C GLY A 126 14.41 -37.62 3.27
N ALA A 127 15.38 -36.74 3.58
CA ALA A 127 15.17 -35.29 3.68
C ALA A 127 14.77 -34.67 2.32
N LYS A 128 15.34 -35.13 1.21
CA LYS A 128 14.94 -34.72 -0.15
C LYS A 128 13.49 -35.09 -0.47
N LYS A 129 13.02 -36.26 -0.07
CA LYS A 129 11.62 -36.65 -0.26
C LYS A 129 10.65 -35.83 0.61
N LEU A 130 11.04 -35.46 1.83
CA LEU A 130 10.26 -34.58 2.70
C LEU A 130 10.14 -33.16 2.13
N THR A 131 11.24 -32.60 1.63
CA THR A 131 11.24 -31.29 0.95
C THR A 131 10.44 -31.29 -0.36
N GLN A 132 10.44 -32.40 -1.10
CA GLN A 132 9.55 -32.59 -2.26
C GLN A 132 8.08 -32.59 -1.85
N LEU A 133 7.70 -33.32 -0.78
CA LEU A 133 6.34 -33.29 -0.25
C LEU A 133 5.94 -31.88 0.19
N PHE A 134 6.82 -31.18 0.93
CA PHE A 134 6.62 -29.80 1.33
C PHE A 134 6.34 -28.90 0.13
N THR A 135 7.23 -28.94 -0.88
CA THR A 135 7.09 -28.13 -2.10
C THR A 135 5.78 -28.44 -2.83
N LYS A 136 5.39 -29.71 -2.90
CA LYS A 136 4.12 -30.13 -3.51
C LYS A 136 2.90 -29.55 -2.78
N LEU A 137 2.85 -29.66 -1.46
CA LEU A 137 1.74 -29.14 -0.65
C LEU A 137 1.65 -27.61 -0.73
N VAL A 138 2.79 -26.93 -0.81
CA VAL A 138 2.84 -25.47 -0.99
C VAL A 138 2.36 -25.07 -2.38
N ALA A 139 2.73 -25.81 -3.43
CA ALA A 139 2.22 -25.60 -4.77
C ALA A 139 0.69 -25.79 -4.82
N GLU A 140 0.16 -26.85 -4.20
CA GLU A 140 -1.29 -27.07 -4.06
C GLU A 140 -1.97 -25.88 -3.35
N GLY A 141 -1.38 -25.38 -2.27
CA GLY A 141 -1.89 -24.21 -1.53
C GLY A 141 -1.67 -22.86 -2.21
N SER A 142 -0.92 -22.80 -3.32
CA SER A 142 -0.58 -21.58 -4.08
C SER A 142 -1.26 -21.55 -5.45
N THR A 143 -2.37 -22.27 -5.59
CA THR A 143 -3.17 -22.36 -6.81
C THR A 143 -4.66 -22.27 -6.49
N GLY A 144 -5.50 -22.18 -7.54
CA GLY A 144 -6.95 -22.13 -7.41
C GLY A 144 -7.56 -20.82 -7.91
N SER A 145 -8.75 -20.52 -7.39
CA SER A 145 -9.48 -19.30 -7.72
C SER A 145 -8.96 -18.13 -6.89
N THR A 146 -8.61 -17.04 -7.56
CA THR A 146 -8.27 -15.79 -6.89
C THR A 146 -9.53 -15.16 -6.28
N PRO A 147 -9.39 -14.35 -5.21
CA PRO A 147 -10.50 -13.56 -4.68
C PRO A 147 -11.19 -12.72 -5.76
N ALA A 148 -12.47 -12.42 -5.55
CA ALA A 148 -13.22 -11.59 -6.48
C ALA A 148 -12.66 -10.16 -6.50
N PRO A 149 -12.65 -9.45 -7.64
CA PRO A 149 -12.05 -8.11 -7.72
C PRO A 149 -12.70 -7.05 -6.80
N ASN A 150 -13.89 -7.30 -6.27
CA ASN A 150 -14.63 -6.42 -5.37
C ASN A 150 -14.56 -6.80 -3.89
N SER A 151 -13.91 -7.91 -3.52
CA SER A 151 -13.76 -8.29 -2.12
C SER A 151 -12.55 -7.62 -1.49
N GLU A 152 -12.66 -7.21 -0.23
CA GLU A 152 -11.49 -6.80 0.55
C GLU A 152 -10.59 -8.02 0.80
N ILE A 153 -9.31 -7.91 0.42
CA ILE A 153 -8.34 -8.98 0.55
C ILE A 153 -7.44 -8.68 1.74
N SER A 154 -7.64 -9.39 2.85
CA SER A 154 -6.73 -9.30 4.01
C SER A 154 -5.61 -10.34 3.97
N SER A 155 -5.78 -11.42 3.21
CA SER A 155 -4.82 -12.52 3.11
C SER A 155 -4.93 -13.24 1.77
N ALA A 156 -3.82 -13.79 1.28
CA ALA A 156 -3.85 -14.66 0.12
C ALA A 156 -4.40 -16.04 0.53
N PRO A 157 -5.35 -16.64 -0.20
CA PRO A 157 -5.94 -17.93 0.16
C PRO A 157 -4.87 -18.99 0.42
N PHE A 158 -5.04 -19.69 1.55
CA PHE A 158 -4.25 -20.86 1.92
C PHE A 158 -5.17 -21.85 2.66
N PRO A 159 -5.47 -23.03 2.08
CA PRO A 159 -6.36 -24.00 2.72
C PRO A 159 -5.90 -24.42 4.12
N ALA A 160 -6.80 -24.33 5.12
CA ALA A 160 -6.50 -24.66 6.51
C ALA A 160 -6.08 -26.13 6.71
N THR A 161 -6.61 -27.04 5.90
CA THR A 161 -6.21 -28.46 5.91
C THR A 161 -4.75 -28.65 5.51
N LEU A 162 -4.30 -27.95 4.45
CA LEU A 162 -2.90 -27.97 4.02
C LEU A 162 -1.98 -27.32 5.06
N LEU A 163 -2.41 -26.23 5.69
CA LEU A 163 -1.66 -25.59 6.78
C LEU A 163 -1.39 -26.56 7.94
N THR A 164 -2.39 -27.32 8.36
CA THR A 164 -2.23 -28.34 9.42
C THR A 164 -1.20 -29.40 9.02
N THR A 165 -1.26 -29.92 7.80
CA THR A 165 -0.28 -30.91 7.30
C THR A 165 1.12 -30.32 7.19
N LEU A 166 1.25 -29.09 6.69
CA LEU A 166 2.52 -28.39 6.55
C LEU A 166 3.17 -28.10 7.91
N ARG A 167 2.38 -27.71 8.93
CA ARG A 167 2.87 -27.49 10.30
C ARG A 167 3.52 -28.75 10.88
N LEU A 168 2.85 -29.90 10.73
CA LEU A 168 3.38 -31.19 11.20
C LEU A 168 4.65 -31.59 10.44
N LEU A 169 4.67 -31.38 9.12
CA LEU A 169 5.83 -31.66 8.29
C LEU A 169 7.03 -30.78 8.66
N ILE A 170 6.81 -29.47 8.84
CA ILE A 170 7.85 -28.51 9.22
C ILE A 170 8.38 -28.75 10.63
N ALA A 171 7.50 -29.09 11.58
CA ALA A 171 7.91 -29.45 12.93
C ALA A 171 8.95 -30.58 12.91
N TYR A 172 8.74 -31.58 12.05
CA TYR A 172 9.70 -32.67 11.86
C TYR A 172 10.93 -32.26 11.02
N MET A 173 10.77 -31.50 9.94
CA MET A 173 11.92 -31.05 9.14
C MET A 173 12.93 -30.23 9.96
N ARG A 174 12.47 -29.56 11.03
CA ARG A 174 13.32 -28.83 11.98
C ARG A 174 14.13 -29.74 12.92
N THR A 175 13.80 -31.03 13.05
CA THR A 175 14.55 -32.01 13.86
C THR A 175 15.67 -32.70 13.07
N LEU A 176 15.70 -32.54 11.74
CA LEU A 176 16.73 -33.14 10.88
C LEU A 176 18.15 -32.67 11.25
N PRO A 177 19.18 -33.50 11.03
CA PRO A 177 20.55 -33.16 11.37
C PRO A 177 21.05 -32.01 10.48
N LEU A 178 21.51 -30.93 11.12
CA LEU A 178 22.08 -29.75 10.47
C LEU A 178 23.54 -29.55 10.94
N PRO A 179 24.39 -28.85 10.18
CA PRO A 179 25.79 -28.66 10.57
C PRO A 179 25.97 -28.00 11.95
N ALA A 180 25.02 -27.17 12.37
CA ALA A 180 25.05 -26.52 13.69
C ALA A 180 24.69 -27.47 14.85
N SER A 181 23.83 -28.47 14.61
CA SER A 181 23.42 -29.45 15.64
C SER A 181 24.27 -30.72 15.61
N HIS A 182 24.72 -31.13 14.42
CA HIS A 182 25.49 -32.35 14.19
C HIS A 182 26.68 -32.06 13.25
N PRO A 183 27.76 -31.41 13.74
CA PRO A 183 28.90 -30.98 12.90
C PRO A 183 29.62 -32.12 12.17
N SER A 184 29.62 -33.33 12.75
CA SER A 184 30.27 -34.52 12.21
C SER A 184 29.36 -35.39 11.35
N HIS A 185 28.08 -35.04 11.18
CA HIS A 185 27.13 -35.88 10.44
C HIS A 185 27.32 -35.72 8.92
N PRO A 186 27.64 -36.80 8.17
CA PRO A 186 28.01 -36.70 6.75
C PRO A 186 26.93 -36.06 5.86
N ALA A 187 25.64 -36.31 6.13
CA ALA A 187 24.53 -35.76 5.34
C ALA A 187 24.13 -34.32 5.71
N ALA A 188 24.60 -33.78 6.84
CA ALA A 188 24.06 -32.53 7.38
C ALA A 188 24.23 -31.32 6.44
N PRO A 189 25.37 -31.13 5.72
CA PRO A 189 25.51 -30.05 4.74
C PRO A 189 24.50 -30.15 3.57
N ALA A 190 24.28 -31.36 3.05
CA ALA A 190 23.36 -31.60 1.94
C ALA A 190 21.89 -31.39 2.36
N ILE A 191 21.54 -31.83 3.57
CA ILE A 191 20.21 -31.59 4.16
C ILE A 191 19.97 -30.09 4.32
N MET A 192 20.92 -29.35 4.88
CA MET A 192 20.81 -27.89 5.02
C MET A 192 20.60 -27.19 3.67
N SER A 193 21.35 -27.59 2.62
CA SER A 193 21.16 -27.05 1.27
C SER A 193 19.76 -27.32 0.74
N THR A 194 19.28 -28.57 0.89
CA THR A 194 17.97 -28.98 0.41
C THR A 194 16.83 -28.23 1.11
N LEU A 195 16.94 -28.02 2.42
CA LEU A 195 15.97 -27.24 3.20
C LEU A 195 15.96 -25.77 2.79
N LYS A 196 17.14 -25.19 2.52
CA LYS A 196 17.28 -23.81 2.04
C LYS A 196 16.61 -23.62 0.68
N ASP A 197 16.82 -24.56 -0.25
CA ASP A 197 16.22 -24.51 -1.58
C ASP A 197 14.69 -24.66 -1.52
N ALA A 198 14.19 -25.57 -0.66
CA ALA A 198 12.76 -25.75 -0.44
C ALA A 198 12.10 -24.49 0.15
N GLN A 199 12.75 -23.85 1.12
CA GLN A 199 12.26 -22.60 1.73
C GLN A 199 12.24 -21.44 0.73
N LYS A 200 13.25 -21.33 -0.13
CA LYS A 200 13.26 -20.36 -1.24
C LYS A 200 12.11 -20.63 -2.21
N GLY A 201 11.92 -21.89 -2.61
CA GLY A 201 10.81 -22.30 -3.47
C GLY A 201 9.43 -21.96 -2.87
N TYR A 202 9.26 -22.14 -1.55
CA TYR A 202 8.06 -21.69 -0.83
C TYR A 202 7.82 -20.19 -1.01
N ALA A 203 8.84 -19.37 -0.76
CA ALA A 203 8.74 -17.92 -0.88
C ALA A 203 8.37 -17.48 -2.30
N ASP A 204 9.02 -18.05 -3.31
CA ASP A 204 8.77 -17.72 -4.72
C ASP A 204 7.33 -18.09 -5.16
N MET A 205 6.84 -19.28 -4.78
CA MET A 205 5.47 -19.72 -5.09
C MET A 205 4.43 -18.85 -4.39
N ARG A 206 4.57 -18.62 -3.08
CA ARG A 206 3.62 -17.81 -2.30
C ARG A 206 3.63 -16.35 -2.70
N GLY A 207 4.79 -15.78 -3.03
CA GLY A 207 4.91 -14.42 -3.53
C GLY A 207 4.20 -14.24 -4.87
N THR A 208 4.40 -15.18 -5.79
CA THR A 208 3.72 -15.18 -7.10
C THR A 208 2.21 -15.34 -6.95
N TRP A 209 1.76 -16.22 -6.06
CA TRP A 209 0.34 -16.42 -5.77
C TRP A 209 -0.31 -15.18 -5.13
N SER A 210 0.37 -14.56 -4.16
CA SER A 210 -0.10 -13.32 -3.51
C SER A 210 -0.23 -12.18 -4.51
N ARG A 211 0.74 -12.02 -5.41
CA ARG A 211 0.66 -11.08 -6.53
C ARG A 211 -0.59 -11.35 -7.38
N LYS A 212 -0.82 -12.60 -7.78
CA LYS A 212 -1.96 -12.97 -8.63
C LYS A 212 -3.31 -12.67 -7.95
N CYS A 213 -3.40 -12.87 -6.64
CA CYS A 213 -4.61 -12.54 -5.87
C CYS A 213 -4.91 -11.04 -5.84
N LEU A 214 -3.88 -10.19 -5.81
CA LEU A 214 -3.99 -8.73 -5.72
C LEU A 214 -4.13 -8.03 -7.08
N GLU A 215 -3.67 -8.67 -8.16
CA GLU A 215 -3.56 -8.09 -9.49
C GLU A 215 -4.91 -7.65 -10.08
N ALA A 216 -5.95 -8.47 -9.91
CA ALA A 216 -7.29 -8.16 -10.43
C ALA A 216 -7.91 -6.93 -9.75
N GLN A 217 -7.71 -6.78 -8.44
CA GLN A 217 -8.16 -5.60 -7.69
C GLN A 217 -7.36 -4.36 -8.10
N GLY A 218 -6.03 -4.49 -8.28
CA GLY A 218 -5.17 -3.39 -8.72
C GLY A 218 -5.59 -2.85 -10.09
N LYS A 219 -5.85 -3.74 -11.05
CA LYS A 219 -6.37 -3.34 -12.37
C LYS A 219 -7.72 -2.63 -12.28
N ARG A 220 -8.64 -3.18 -11.46
CA ARG A 220 -9.98 -2.60 -11.25
C ARG A 220 -9.91 -1.18 -10.71
N VAL A 221 -8.99 -0.88 -9.79
CA VAL A 221 -8.81 0.49 -9.26
C VAL A 221 -8.51 1.47 -10.39
N ILE A 222 -7.63 1.10 -11.31
CA ILE A 222 -7.29 1.93 -12.47
C ILE A 222 -8.48 2.06 -13.43
N ASP A 223 -9.14 0.95 -13.76
CA ASP A 223 -10.30 0.95 -14.68
C ASP A 223 -11.46 1.81 -14.12
N ARG A 224 -11.65 1.82 -12.80
CA ARG A 224 -12.70 2.62 -12.15
C ARG A 224 -12.36 4.10 -12.03
N ALA A 225 -11.09 4.48 -12.13
CA ALA A 225 -10.63 5.85 -11.87
C ALA A 225 -11.27 6.91 -12.78
N ASP A 226 -11.75 6.55 -13.97
CA ASP A 226 -12.50 7.45 -14.86
C ASP A 226 -14.02 7.48 -14.58
N THR A 227 -14.55 6.42 -13.97
CA THR A 227 -15.99 6.23 -13.77
C THR A 227 -16.51 6.71 -12.42
N VAL A 228 -15.62 6.80 -11.42
CA VAL A 228 -15.96 7.22 -10.06
C VAL A 228 -15.44 8.63 -9.81
N ASP A 229 -15.89 9.24 -8.71
CA ASP A 229 -15.38 10.53 -8.29
C ASP A 229 -13.85 10.50 -8.05
N SER A 230 -13.16 11.57 -8.44
CA SER A 230 -11.69 11.67 -8.39
C SER A 230 -11.11 11.39 -7.00
N ILE A 231 -11.74 11.87 -5.92
CA ILE A 231 -11.26 11.63 -4.54
C ILE A 231 -11.44 10.16 -4.17
N VAL A 232 -12.61 9.59 -4.51
CA VAL A 232 -12.90 8.18 -4.28
C VAL A 232 -11.92 7.28 -5.03
N ALA A 233 -11.57 7.62 -6.28
CA ALA A 233 -10.57 6.89 -7.04
C ALA A 233 -9.20 6.85 -6.35
N GLY A 234 -8.74 8.00 -5.82
CA GLY A 234 -7.49 8.08 -5.06
C GLY A 234 -7.54 7.29 -3.75
N LYS A 235 -8.66 7.34 -3.02
CA LYS A 235 -8.88 6.55 -1.79
C LYS A 235 -8.96 5.05 -2.06
N ASP A 236 -9.59 4.63 -3.16
CA ASP A 236 -9.65 3.23 -3.59
C ASP A 236 -8.25 2.66 -3.90
N PHE A 237 -7.36 3.47 -4.49
CA PHE A 237 -5.96 3.10 -4.64
C PHE A 237 -5.26 2.90 -3.29
N GLY A 238 -5.47 3.81 -2.34
CA GLY A 238 -5.00 3.66 -0.96
C GLY A 238 -5.46 2.34 -0.30
N ARG A 239 -6.75 2.02 -0.39
CA ARG A 239 -7.34 0.76 0.14
C ARG A 239 -6.75 -0.49 -0.50
N TRP A 240 -6.44 -0.43 -1.79
CA TRP A 240 -5.75 -1.52 -2.47
C TRP A 240 -4.32 -1.71 -1.94
N VAL A 241 -3.58 -0.62 -1.70
CA VAL A 241 -2.25 -0.69 -1.07
C VAL A 241 -2.34 -1.22 0.35
N GLU A 242 -3.38 -0.86 1.12
CA GLU A 242 -3.63 -1.42 2.44
C GLU A 242 -3.91 -2.95 2.40
N SER A 243 -4.66 -3.40 1.40
CA SER A 243 -4.90 -4.83 1.15
C SER A 243 -3.58 -5.54 0.83
N LEU A 244 -2.73 -4.94 -0.01
CA LEU A 244 -1.39 -5.44 -0.33
C LEU A 244 -0.52 -5.58 0.92
N LEU A 245 -0.51 -4.58 1.80
CA LEU A 245 0.22 -4.62 3.07
C LEU A 245 -0.31 -5.71 4.00
N SER A 246 -1.63 -5.89 4.05
CA SER A 246 -2.27 -6.93 4.87
C SER A 246 -1.92 -8.33 4.40
N VAL A 247 -1.94 -8.58 3.09
CA VAL A 247 -1.47 -9.85 2.52
C VAL A 247 0.00 -10.09 2.86
N ALA A 248 0.87 -9.09 2.69
CA ALA A 248 2.29 -9.24 2.97
C ALA A 248 2.61 -9.42 4.47
N ASP A 249 1.81 -8.84 5.37
CA ASP A 249 1.90 -9.06 6.81
C ASP A 249 1.50 -10.51 7.18
N GLU A 250 0.43 -11.04 6.58
CA GLU A 250 -0.01 -12.41 6.83
C GLU A 250 0.99 -13.44 6.27
N GLU A 251 1.52 -13.22 5.06
CA GLU A 251 2.56 -14.07 4.48
C GLU A 251 3.83 -14.11 5.33
N TYR A 252 4.16 -13.00 6.01
CA TYR A 252 5.29 -12.99 6.95
C TYR A 252 5.04 -13.89 8.17
N LYS A 253 3.80 -13.94 8.69
CA LYS A 253 3.43 -14.88 9.75
C LYS A 253 3.59 -16.32 9.28
N TYR A 254 3.13 -16.63 8.06
CA TYR A 254 3.31 -17.95 7.48
C TYR A 254 4.79 -18.30 7.25
N ILE A 255 5.63 -17.37 6.81
CA ILE A 255 7.08 -17.63 6.69
C ILE A 255 7.68 -18.00 8.05
N LYS A 256 7.35 -17.28 9.13
CA LYS A 256 7.85 -17.63 10.46
C LYS A 256 7.39 -19.02 10.90
N GLU A 257 6.15 -19.36 10.60
CA GLU A 257 5.56 -20.63 10.99
C GLU A 257 6.10 -21.81 10.16
N LEU A 258 6.14 -21.66 8.84
CA LEU A 258 6.34 -22.73 7.85
C LEU A 258 7.76 -22.81 7.27
N SER A 259 8.70 -21.98 7.73
CA SER A 259 10.10 -22.08 7.30
C SER A 259 10.82 -23.25 7.99
N PRO A 260 11.45 -24.17 7.24
CA PRO A 260 12.29 -25.22 7.83
C PRO A 260 13.51 -24.65 8.57
N LEU A 261 14.10 -23.56 8.06
CA LEU A 261 15.26 -22.90 8.67
C LEU A 261 14.83 -21.58 9.34
N SER A 262 14.99 -21.53 10.67
CA SER A 262 14.50 -20.41 11.50
C SER A 262 15.54 -19.31 11.75
N SER A 263 16.71 -19.37 11.12
CA SER A 263 17.72 -18.33 11.33
C SER A 263 17.24 -16.98 10.76
N PRO A 264 17.44 -15.85 11.48
CA PRO A 264 16.88 -14.55 11.08
C PRO A 264 17.26 -14.14 9.65
N ASN A 265 18.51 -14.39 9.24
CA ASN A 265 19.00 -14.03 7.90
C ASN A 265 18.32 -14.83 6.78
N VAL A 266 18.07 -16.12 7.00
CA VAL A 266 17.43 -16.98 5.98
C VAL A 266 15.94 -16.67 5.88
N VAL A 267 15.28 -16.39 7.01
CA VAL A 267 13.89 -15.90 7.05
C VAL A 267 13.76 -14.56 6.32
N ALA A 268 14.67 -13.61 6.59
CA ALA A 268 14.67 -12.31 5.92
C ALA A 268 14.88 -12.43 4.40
N SER A 269 15.83 -13.27 3.97
CA SER A 269 16.07 -13.56 2.55
C SER A 269 14.85 -14.19 1.87
N SER A 270 14.19 -15.13 2.54
CA SER A 270 12.96 -15.78 2.03
C SER A 270 11.81 -14.77 1.94
N TYR A 271 11.64 -13.92 2.95
CA TYR A 271 10.62 -12.88 2.92
C TYR A 271 10.86 -11.87 1.80
N ASN A 272 12.13 -11.50 1.56
CA ASN A 272 12.49 -10.65 0.44
C ASN A 272 12.10 -11.27 -0.92
N SER A 273 12.40 -12.56 -1.14
CA SER A 273 11.96 -13.30 -2.33
C SER A 273 10.45 -13.27 -2.52
N LEU A 274 9.68 -13.53 -1.45
CA LEU A 274 8.21 -13.52 -1.47
C LEU A 274 7.65 -12.14 -1.84
N LEU A 275 8.29 -11.10 -1.32
CA LEU A 275 7.78 -9.74 -1.40
C LEU A 275 8.09 -9.04 -2.72
N ASN A 276 9.19 -9.39 -3.40
CA ASN A 276 9.56 -8.84 -4.71
C ASN A 276 8.42 -8.79 -5.76
N PRO A 277 7.67 -9.89 -6.03
CA PRO A 277 6.56 -9.84 -6.97
C PRO A 277 5.40 -8.94 -6.51
N ILE A 278 5.18 -8.81 -5.20
CA ILE A 278 4.15 -7.94 -4.63
C ILE A 278 4.55 -6.47 -4.80
N LEU A 279 5.80 -6.12 -4.51
CA LEU A 279 6.34 -4.76 -4.71
C LEU A 279 6.36 -4.38 -6.20
N SER A 280 6.72 -5.31 -7.08
CA SER A 280 6.66 -5.10 -8.53
C SER A 280 5.24 -4.78 -9.01
N LEU A 281 4.21 -5.44 -8.44
CA LEU A 281 2.82 -5.13 -8.72
C LEU A 281 2.44 -3.73 -8.22
N PHE A 282 2.87 -3.33 -7.02
CA PHE A 282 2.73 -1.96 -6.52
C PHE A 282 3.30 -0.94 -7.50
N SER A 283 4.58 -1.09 -7.87
CA SER A 283 5.24 -0.15 -8.79
C SER A 283 4.55 -0.06 -10.15
N THR A 284 4.11 -1.20 -10.70
CA THR A 284 3.40 -1.24 -11.99
C THR A 284 2.06 -0.51 -11.91
N THR A 285 1.27 -0.80 -10.87
CA THR A 285 -0.07 -0.20 -10.69
C THR A 285 0.03 1.29 -10.40
N LEU A 286 1.00 1.71 -9.59
CA LEU A 286 1.27 3.13 -9.35
C LEU A 286 1.69 3.85 -10.63
N THR A 287 2.55 3.23 -11.44
CA THR A 287 2.95 3.80 -12.74
C THR A 287 1.74 3.97 -13.67
N SER A 288 0.83 2.99 -13.69
CA SER A 288 -0.43 3.10 -14.44
C SER A 288 -1.32 4.22 -13.93
N LEU A 289 -1.46 4.39 -12.60
CA LEU A 289 -2.21 5.50 -12.01
C LEU A 289 -1.60 6.86 -12.40
N ILE A 290 -0.28 6.98 -12.31
CA ILE A 290 0.43 8.21 -12.70
C ILE A 290 0.24 8.50 -14.20
N ALA A 291 0.33 7.48 -15.05
CA ALA A 291 0.11 7.62 -16.49
C ALA A 291 -1.34 8.03 -16.83
N PHE A 292 -2.30 7.66 -15.99
CA PHE A 292 -3.70 8.07 -16.10
C PHE A 292 -3.92 9.53 -15.65
N ILE A 293 -3.31 9.94 -14.53
CA ILE A 293 -3.48 11.29 -13.95
C ILE A 293 -2.74 12.36 -14.78
N LYS A 294 -1.49 12.09 -15.17
CA LYS A 294 -0.56 13.10 -15.72
C LYS A 294 -1.06 13.84 -16.97
N PRO A 295 -1.73 13.20 -17.95
CA PRO A 295 -2.23 13.87 -19.16
C PRO A 295 -3.39 14.84 -18.91
N ALA A 296 -4.19 14.63 -17.85
CA ALA A 296 -5.38 15.41 -17.55
C ALA A 296 -5.38 15.87 -16.08
N LEU A 297 -4.31 16.56 -15.69
CA LEU A 297 -4.10 16.98 -14.30
C LEU A 297 -5.23 17.89 -13.78
N HIS A 298 -5.79 18.76 -14.64
CA HIS A 298 -6.94 19.61 -14.31
C HIS A 298 -8.18 18.82 -13.84
N LYS A 299 -8.39 17.59 -14.35
CA LYS A 299 -9.52 16.71 -13.98
C LYS A 299 -9.19 15.83 -12.77
N TYR A 300 -7.95 15.35 -12.69
CA TYR A 300 -7.53 14.31 -11.74
C TYR A 300 -6.62 14.80 -10.61
N ALA A 301 -6.44 16.11 -10.42
CA ALA A 301 -5.64 16.68 -9.33
C ALA A 301 -6.08 16.14 -7.95
N PHE A 302 -7.38 16.09 -7.69
CA PHE A 302 -7.91 15.54 -6.43
C PHE A 302 -7.69 14.03 -6.28
N CYS A 303 -7.64 13.27 -7.39
CA CYS A 303 -7.25 11.86 -7.35
C CYS A 303 -5.78 11.70 -6.95
N ALA A 304 -4.91 12.58 -7.45
CA ALA A 304 -3.50 12.58 -7.10
C ALA A 304 -3.29 12.93 -5.62
N LEU A 305 -3.98 13.96 -5.12
CA LEU A 305 -3.92 14.38 -3.71
C LEU A 305 -4.44 13.29 -2.78
N ALA A 306 -5.60 12.70 -3.08
CA ALA A 306 -6.17 11.63 -2.26
C ALA A 306 -5.29 10.36 -2.27
N ALA A 307 -4.71 9.99 -3.42
CA ALA A 307 -3.76 8.88 -3.48
C ALA A 307 -2.48 9.18 -2.70
N TYR A 308 -1.95 10.41 -2.80
CA TYR A 308 -0.78 10.86 -2.06
C TYR A 308 -1.02 10.80 -0.54
N GLU A 309 -2.16 11.31 -0.07
CA GLU A 309 -2.57 11.25 1.34
C GLU A 309 -2.60 9.82 1.86
N ALA A 310 -3.28 8.92 1.13
CA ALA A 310 -3.41 7.54 1.52
C ALA A 310 -2.04 6.84 1.58
N LEU A 311 -1.15 7.09 0.64
CA LEU A 311 0.20 6.53 0.66
C LEU A 311 1.06 7.09 1.81
N LEU A 312 0.94 8.38 2.12
CA LEU A 312 1.63 8.98 3.27
C LEU A 312 1.20 8.32 4.58
N ALA A 313 -0.11 8.11 4.76
CA ALA A 313 -0.65 7.44 5.94
C ALA A 313 -0.14 5.99 6.08
N LEU A 314 0.10 5.30 4.96
CA LEU A 314 0.60 3.93 4.94
C LEU A 314 2.13 3.80 5.07
N GLN A 315 2.87 4.90 5.02
CA GLN A 315 4.34 4.90 5.04
C GLN A 315 4.94 4.19 6.27
N PRO A 316 4.48 4.41 7.53
CA PRO A 316 5.04 3.72 8.69
C PRO A 316 4.88 2.20 8.62
N ARG A 317 3.73 1.72 8.13
CA ARG A 317 3.45 0.29 7.97
C ARG A 317 4.30 -0.31 6.85
N TRP A 318 4.51 0.44 5.77
CA TRP A 318 5.41 0.06 4.69
C TRP A 318 6.86 -0.07 5.18
N ASP A 319 7.39 0.93 5.89
CA ASP A 319 8.76 0.90 6.41
C ASP A 319 8.98 -0.27 7.40
N ALA A 320 7.98 -0.54 8.26
CA ALA A 320 7.99 -1.71 9.14
C ALA A 320 8.04 -3.04 8.36
N LEU A 321 7.36 -3.12 7.23
CA LEU A 321 7.39 -4.27 6.33
C LEU A 321 8.77 -4.41 5.67
N LEU A 322 9.35 -3.33 5.14
CA LEU A 322 10.66 -3.35 4.49
C LEU A 322 11.79 -3.74 5.45
N SER A 323 11.68 -3.38 6.75
CA SER A 323 12.66 -3.74 7.79
C SER A 323 12.85 -5.26 7.94
N ARG A 324 11.88 -6.07 7.50
CA ARG A 324 11.89 -7.53 7.57
C ARG A 324 12.68 -8.19 6.42
N ARG A 325 13.08 -7.42 5.40
CA ARG A 325 13.76 -7.91 4.17
C ARG A 325 15.27 -8.19 4.32
N GLY A 326 15.84 -7.91 5.49
CA GLY A 326 17.29 -8.00 5.73
C GLY A 326 18.04 -6.76 5.22
N SER A 327 19.31 -6.62 5.59
CA SER A 327 20.08 -5.38 5.36
C SER A 327 20.51 -5.15 3.91
N GLU A 328 20.52 -6.20 3.07
CA GLU A 328 21.02 -6.13 1.68
C GLU A 328 20.17 -5.22 0.78
N ASN A 329 18.87 -5.04 1.08
CA ASN A 329 17.92 -4.25 0.27
C ASN A 329 17.39 -3.00 1.00
N ALA A 330 18.08 -2.51 2.03
CA ALA A 330 17.63 -1.35 2.82
C ALA A 330 17.49 -0.04 2.01
N LYS A 331 18.05 0.03 0.79
CA LYS A 331 18.03 1.24 -0.05
C LYS A 331 16.84 1.33 -1.01
N ALA A 332 16.22 0.22 -1.38
CA ALA A 332 15.09 0.21 -2.31
C ALA A 332 13.78 0.48 -1.54
N ASN A 333 13.14 1.62 -1.79
CA ASN A 333 11.84 1.95 -1.20
C ASN A 333 10.91 2.48 -2.28
N GLU A 334 10.19 1.56 -2.91
CA GLU A 334 9.30 1.81 -4.03
C GLU A 334 8.17 2.77 -3.65
N LEU A 335 7.69 2.72 -2.41
CA LEU A 335 6.68 3.66 -1.90
C LEU A 335 7.26 5.07 -1.80
N LYS A 336 8.47 5.22 -1.28
CA LYS A 336 9.13 6.53 -1.17
C LYS A 336 9.35 7.17 -2.54
N ASP A 337 9.82 6.40 -3.51
CA ASP A 337 10.00 6.87 -4.90
C ASP A 337 8.64 7.25 -5.54
N GLY A 338 7.62 6.43 -5.26
CA GLY A 338 6.24 6.70 -5.63
C GLY A 338 5.67 7.99 -5.05
N LEU A 339 5.87 8.21 -3.75
CA LEU A 339 5.47 9.42 -3.03
C LEU A 339 6.16 10.66 -3.58
N ILE A 340 7.47 10.59 -3.89
CA ILE A 340 8.21 11.70 -4.52
C ILE A 340 7.57 12.06 -5.87
N THR A 341 7.22 11.05 -6.67
CA THR A 341 6.62 11.25 -8.00
C THR A 341 5.21 11.82 -7.92
N LEU A 342 4.33 11.23 -7.11
CA LEU A 342 2.96 11.74 -6.89
C LEU A 342 2.96 13.14 -6.30
N ARG A 343 3.85 13.41 -5.35
CA ARG A 343 4.05 14.75 -4.81
C ARG A 343 4.44 15.75 -5.89
N GLY A 344 5.36 15.40 -6.78
CA GLY A 344 5.72 16.27 -7.91
C GLY A 344 4.53 16.63 -8.81
N ILE A 345 3.58 15.71 -8.98
CA ILE A 345 2.33 15.94 -9.73
C ILE A 345 1.42 16.89 -8.95
N CYS A 346 1.24 16.68 -7.64
CA CYS A 346 0.42 17.54 -6.78
C CYS A 346 0.98 18.96 -6.69
N LEU A 347 2.30 19.11 -6.56
CA LEU A 347 2.97 20.41 -6.55
C LEU A 347 2.72 21.20 -7.84
N ARG A 348 2.61 20.51 -8.98
CA ARG A 348 2.32 21.13 -10.27
C ARG A 348 0.85 21.49 -10.44
N SER A 349 -0.08 20.83 -9.76
CA SER A 349 -1.51 21.12 -9.93
C SER A 349 -1.92 22.48 -9.36
N PHE A 350 -1.29 22.96 -8.28
CA PHE A 350 -1.68 24.25 -7.68
C PHE A 350 -1.38 25.45 -8.59
N PRO A 351 -0.16 25.61 -9.15
CA PRO A 351 0.12 26.70 -10.09
C PRO A 351 -0.66 26.58 -11.40
N GLU A 352 -0.82 25.36 -11.94
CA GLU A 352 -1.61 25.12 -13.16
C GLU A 352 -3.06 25.57 -12.97
N PHE A 353 -3.67 25.28 -11.82
CA PHE A 353 -5.03 25.71 -11.52
C PHE A 353 -5.18 27.24 -11.48
N LEU A 354 -4.23 27.95 -10.86
CA LEU A 354 -4.23 29.42 -10.87
C LEU A 354 -4.00 29.98 -12.28
N ALA A 355 -3.13 29.35 -13.07
CA ALA A 355 -2.91 29.72 -14.47
C ALA A 355 -4.17 29.52 -15.32
N ASP A 356 -4.90 28.43 -15.12
CA ASP A 356 -6.15 28.13 -15.83
C ASP A 356 -7.22 29.21 -15.56
N ILE A 357 -7.36 29.65 -14.30
CA ILE A 357 -8.26 30.77 -13.93
C ILE A 357 -7.86 32.06 -14.68
N LYS A 358 -6.56 32.37 -14.71
CA LYS A 358 -6.06 33.57 -15.40
C LYS A 358 -6.24 33.50 -16.92
N MET A 359 -5.90 32.36 -17.53
CA MET A 359 -6.02 32.15 -18.96
C MET A 359 -7.48 32.19 -19.43
N ALA A 360 -8.42 31.74 -18.59
CA ALA A 360 -9.85 31.87 -18.86
C ALA A 360 -10.29 33.34 -19.00
N SER A 361 -9.61 34.28 -18.32
CA SER A 361 -9.84 35.71 -18.50
C SER A 361 -9.27 36.27 -19.80
N LEU A 362 -8.06 35.85 -20.18
CA LEU A 362 -7.37 36.32 -21.39
C LEU A 362 -8.09 35.87 -22.67
N ALA A 363 -8.65 34.66 -22.67
CA ALA A 363 -9.43 34.13 -23.79
C ALA A 363 -10.74 34.92 -24.02
N LYS A 364 -11.31 35.49 -22.95
CA LYS A 364 -12.57 36.27 -22.98
C LYS A 364 -12.34 37.79 -22.98
N SER A 365 -11.10 38.25 -22.87
CA SER A 365 -10.76 39.69 -22.84
C SER A 365 -10.41 40.27 -24.20
N VAL A 366 -10.68 39.57 -25.31
CA VAL A 366 -10.47 40.10 -26.66
C VAL A 366 -11.44 41.27 -26.90
N PRO A 367 -10.93 42.49 -27.18
CA PRO A 367 -11.78 43.68 -27.31
C PRO A 367 -12.88 43.48 -28.35
N GLY A 368 -14.14 43.66 -27.94
CA GLY A 368 -15.30 43.56 -28.83
C GLY A 368 -16.00 42.20 -28.87
N THR A 369 -15.55 41.20 -28.10
CA THR A 369 -16.33 39.96 -27.89
C THR A 369 -17.47 40.22 -26.90
N GLU A 370 -18.71 39.93 -27.31
CA GLU A 370 -19.87 39.94 -26.40
C GLU A 370 -19.79 38.70 -25.52
N THR A 371 -19.25 38.86 -24.30
CA THR A 371 -19.26 37.78 -23.32
C THR A 371 -20.62 37.76 -22.63
N SER A 372 -21.17 36.57 -22.40
CA SER A 372 -22.36 36.40 -21.58
C SER A 372 -22.20 37.09 -20.22
N VAL A 373 -23.28 37.71 -19.74
CA VAL A 373 -23.33 38.30 -18.38
C VAL A 373 -23.56 37.27 -17.28
N GLY A 374 -23.77 36.00 -17.65
CA GLY A 374 -23.95 34.89 -16.71
C GLY A 374 -22.67 34.52 -15.94
N VAL A 375 -22.80 33.53 -15.06
CA VAL A 375 -21.66 32.99 -14.30
C VAL A 375 -20.68 32.31 -15.26
N ALA A 376 -19.40 32.67 -15.16
CA ALA A 376 -18.35 32.12 -16.01
C ALA A 376 -17.96 30.69 -15.57
N ASP A 377 -17.64 29.82 -16.52
CA ASP A 377 -17.30 28.42 -16.24
C ASP A 377 -16.12 28.26 -15.26
N PHE A 378 -15.12 29.14 -15.36
CA PHE A 378 -13.96 29.09 -14.45
C PHE A 378 -14.34 29.48 -13.01
N VAL A 379 -15.39 30.28 -12.81
CA VAL A 379 -15.92 30.60 -11.47
C VAL A 379 -16.60 29.38 -10.87
N ASN A 380 -17.41 28.67 -11.67
CA ASN A 380 -18.00 27.40 -11.26
C ASN A 380 -16.93 26.37 -10.90
N ASN A 381 -15.87 26.28 -11.70
CA ASN A 381 -14.75 25.39 -11.42
C ASN A 381 -13.96 25.82 -10.16
N ALA A 382 -13.81 27.13 -9.92
CA ALA A 382 -13.16 27.66 -8.73
C ALA A 382 -13.91 27.30 -7.44
N VAL A 383 -15.23 27.49 -7.42
CA VAL A 383 -16.09 27.08 -6.29
C VAL A 383 -16.00 25.58 -6.06
N LYS A 384 -16.19 24.76 -7.11
CA LYS A 384 -16.09 23.29 -7.02
C LYS A 384 -14.72 22.81 -6.52
N TYR A 385 -13.65 23.50 -6.90
CA TYR A 385 -12.31 23.18 -6.42
C TYR A 385 -12.16 23.51 -4.94
N LEU A 386 -12.59 24.70 -4.51
CA LEU A 386 -12.50 25.14 -3.12
C LEU A 386 -13.34 24.26 -2.20
N ASP A 387 -14.55 23.88 -2.62
CA ASP A 387 -15.45 23.00 -1.85
C ASP A 387 -14.87 21.61 -1.60
N ARG A 388 -14.04 21.11 -2.53
CA ARG A 388 -13.41 19.78 -2.45
C ARG A 388 -12.07 19.77 -1.72
N LEU A 389 -11.45 20.92 -1.54
CA LEU A 389 -10.14 21.03 -0.90
C LEU A 389 -10.12 20.53 0.56
N PRO A 390 -11.15 20.79 1.40
CA PRO A 390 -11.20 20.27 2.77
C PRO A 390 -11.15 18.74 2.86
N GLU A 391 -11.62 18.00 1.85
CA GLU A 391 -11.61 16.54 1.85
C GLU A 391 -10.20 15.94 1.73
N VAL A 392 -9.22 16.72 1.28
CA VAL A 392 -7.81 16.32 1.06
C VAL A 392 -6.82 17.31 1.69
N HIS A 393 -7.26 18.04 2.73
CA HIS A 393 -6.51 19.14 3.34
C HIS A 393 -5.14 18.70 3.87
N GLY A 394 -5.01 17.50 4.46
CA GLY A 394 -3.72 17.02 4.97
C GLY A 394 -2.66 16.86 3.87
N ALA A 395 -3.02 16.23 2.75
CA ALA A 395 -2.12 16.11 1.60
C ALA A 395 -1.84 17.45 0.91
N ALA A 396 -2.87 18.29 0.77
CA ALA A 396 -2.72 19.60 0.15
C ALA A 396 -1.82 20.52 0.98
N GLY A 397 -2.02 20.57 2.30
CA GLY A 397 -1.23 21.35 3.25
C GLY A 397 0.23 20.91 3.26
N ALA A 398 0.50 19.61 3.38
CA ALA A 398 1.86 19.07 3.33
C ALA A 398 2.57 19.37 2.00
N ALA A 399 1.85 19.25 0.87
CA ALA A 399 2.41 19.59 -0.44
C ALA A 399 2.70 21.09 -0.56
N LEU A 400 1.79 21.96 -0.11
CA LEU A 400 1.98 23.42 -0.14
C LEU A 400 3.10 23.88 0.77
N LEU A 401 3.25 23.33 1.98
CA LEU A 401 4.34 23.66 2.90
C LEU A 401 5.70 23.41 2.24
N GLN A 402 5.82 22.31 1.51
CA GLN A 402 7.02 22.00 0.77
C GLN A 402 7.23 22.88 -0.47
N LEU A 403 6.16 23.27 -1.16
CA LEU A 403 6.25 24.23 -2.27
C LEU A 403 6.78 25.57 -1.76
N GLY A 404 6.38 25.95 -0.55
CA GLY A 404 6.68 27.23 0.08
C GLY A 404 5.59 28.26 -0.19
N ASP A 405 5.29 29.07 0.82
CA ASP A 405 4.23 30.07 0.78
C ASP A 405 4.41 31.06 -0.38
N GLY A 406 3.37 31.21 -1.19
CA GLY A 406 3.34 32.09 -2.37
C GLY A 406 4.06 31.57 -3.61
N ASN A 407 4.82 30.47 -3.51
CA ASN A 407 5.54 29.91 -4.66
C ASN A 407 4.61 29.28 -5.71
N TRP A 408 3.32 29.14 -5.44
CA TRP A 408 2.33 28.73 -6.44
C TRP A 408 2.00 29.81 -7.48
N LYS A 409 2.42 31.07 -7.28
CA LYS A 409 2.24 32.19 -8.24
C LYS A 409 3.32 32.27 -9.32
N MET A 410 3.85 31.13 -9.75
CA MET A 410 4.96 31.07 -10.73
C MET A 410 4.64 31.91 -11.98
N GLY A 411 5.50 32.89 -12.30
CA GLY A 411 5.39 33.73 -13.50
C GLY A 411 4.95 35.20 -13.28
N GLU A 412 4.56 35.61 -12.07
CA GLU A 412 4.16 37.01 -11.79
C GLU A 412 5.32 37.98 -11.51
N GLY A 413 6.58 37.56 -11.68
CA GLY A 413 7.74 38.41 -11.37
C GLY A 413 7.86 38.78 -9.89
N VAL A 414 7.12 38.10 -9.01
CA VAL A 414 7.24 38.23 -7.56
C VAL A 414 8.63 37.74 -7.18
N THR A 415 9.53 38.68 -6.89
CA THR A 415 10.80 38.38 -6.26
C THR A 415 10.51 37.81 -4.88
N VAL A 416 11.18 36.70 -4.57
CA VAL A 416 11.09 35.94 -3.33
C VAL A 416 11.40 36.86 -2.15
N GLY A 417 10.37 37.52 -1.61
CA GLY A 417 10.44 38.08 -0.28
C GLY A 417 10.58 36.92 0.69
N LYS A 418 11.44 37.07 1.71
CA LYS A 418 11.51 36.14 2.85
C LYS A 418 10.13 36.08 3.52
N SER A 419 9.20 35.26 3.01
CA SER A 419 8.02 34.84 3.75
C SER A 419 8.52 34.15 5.02
N SER A 420 7.82 34.36 6.13
CA SER A 420 8.09 33.64 7.38
C SER A 420 8.19 32.16 7.04
N LYS A 421 9.28 31.50 7.46
CA LYS A 421 9.39 30.04 7.31
C LYS A 421 8.23 29.42 8.08
N LEU A 422 7.16 29.06 7.38
CA LEU A 422 6.11 28.21 7.91
C LEU A 422 6.75 26.86 8.24
N VAL A 423 6.43 26.34 9.41
CA VAL A 423 7.02 25.11 9.96
C VAL A 423 5.96 24.00 9.96
N ASP A 424 6.37 22.74 10.09
CA ASP A 424 5.46 21.63 10.34
C ASP A 424 4.50 21.99 11.50
N GLY A 425 3.19 22.03 11.20
CA GLY A 425 2.13 22.52 12.09
C GLY A 425 1.32 23.70 11.51
N ASP A 426 1.85 24.42 10.52
CA ASP A 426 1.17 25.56 9.86
C ASP A 426 0.37 25.14 8.60
N GLU A 427 -0.02 23.87 8.48
CA GLU A 427 -0.74 23.33 7.30
C GLU A 427 -2.05 24.07 7.03
N GLN A 428 -2.79 24.42 8.09
CA GLN A 428 -4.03 25.19 7.97
C GLN A 428 -3.76 26.62 7.46
N LEU A 429 -2.70 27.28 7.97
CA LEU A 429 -2.36 28.65 7.59
C LEU A 429 -1.94 28.75 6.12
N ILE A 430 -1.13 27.80 5.63
CA ILE A 430 -0.72 27.83 4.22
C ILE A 430 -1.90 27.53 3.28
N LEU A 431 -2.84 26.69 3.71
CA LEU A 431 -4.09 26.46 2.98
C LEU A 431 -4.94 27.73 2.93
N GLU A 432 -5.06 28.45 4.05
CA GLU A 432 -5.74 29.76 4.09
C GLU A 432 -5.12 30.76 3.11
N HIS A 433 -3.79 30.84 3.04
CA HIS A 433 -3.09 31.72 2.09
C HIS A 433 -3.35 31.31 0.64
N PHE A 434 -3.32 30.01 0.34
CA PHE A 434 -3.58 29.50 -1.00
C PHE A 434 -5.04 29.74 -1.42
N ILE A 435 -6.01 29.50 -0.55
CA ILE A 435 -7.44 29.79 -0.79
C ILE A 435 -7.65 31.28 -1.06
N PHE A 436 -7.03 32.15 -0.26
CA PHE A 436 -7.06 33.60 -0.48
C PHE A 436 -6.54 33.97 -1.87
N ASP A 437 -5.46 33.34 -2.32
CA ASP A 437 -4.85 33.60 -3.63
C ASP A 437 -5.71 33.08 -4.79
N VAL A 438 -6.39 31.95 -4.63
CA VAL A 438 -7.37 31.43 -5.59
C VAL A 438 -8.53 32.42 -5.73
N ILE A 439 -9.11 32.86 -4.61
CA ILE A 439 -10.22 33.83 -4.57
C ILE A 439 -9.78 35.15 -5.22
N SER A 440 -8.63 35.69 -4.82
CA SER A 440 -8.10 36.94 -5.35
C SER A 440 -7.82 36.85 -6.85
N THR A 441 -7.27 35.73 -7.32
CA THR A 441 -7.03 35.49 -8.74
C THR A 441 -8.33 35.44 -9.54
N ALA A 442 -9.37 34.79 -9.02
CA ALA A 442 -10.69 34.76 -9.64
C ALA A 442 -11.32 36.16 -9.71
N ILE A 443 -11.27 36.93 -8.62
CA ILE A 443 -11.78 38.32 -8.55
C ILE A 443 -11.06 39.23 -9.57
N ASN A 444 -9.73 39.14 -9.64
CA ASN A 444 -8.92 39.94 -10.58
C ASN A 444 -9.23 39.58 -12.04
N SER A 445 -9.40 38.29 -12.32
CA SER A 445 -9.78 37.76 -13.63
C SER A 445 -11.16 38.27 -14.05
N LEU A 446 -12.15 38.22 -13.14
CA LEU A 446 -13.49 38.76 -13.37
C LEU A 446 -13.48 40.28 -13.60
N THR A 447 -12.68 41.01 -12.83
CA THR A 447 -12.54 42.47 -12.97
C THR A 447 -11.94 42.83 -14.33
N THR A 448 -10.98 42.04 -14.81
CA THR A 448 -10.36 42.22 -16.14
C THR A 448 -11.38 42.01 -17.26
N ILE A 449 -12.14 40.90 -17.21
CA ILE A 449 -13.20 40.60 -18.20
C ILE A 449 -14.30 41.67 -18.18
N SER A 450 -14.69 42.15 -16.99
CA SER A 450 -15.70 43.19 -16.83
C SER A 450 -15.28 44.49 -17.53
N ARG A 451 -14.00 44.87 -17.42
CA ARG A 451 -13.46 46.08 -18.04
C ARG A 451 -13.26 45.96 -19.56
N SER A 452 -13.05 44.74 -20.07
CA SER A 452 -12.90 44.50 -21.51
C SER A 452 -14.23 44.43 -22.27
N GLN A 453 -15.37 44.40 -21.56
CA GLN A 453 -16.69 44.41 -22.21
C GLN A 453 -16.91 45.70 -23.01
N ARG A 454 -17.51 45.57 -24.21
CA ARG A 454 -17.84 46.71 -25.08
C ARG A 454 -18.73 47.75 -24.41
N ARG A 455 -19.68 47.30 -23.59
CA ARG A 455 -20.64 48.15 -22.88
C ARG A 455 -20.35 48.10 -21.38
N PRO A 456 -19.97 49.22 -20.73
CA PRO A 456 -19.70 49.25 -19.29
C PRO A 456 -20.85 48.71 -18.43
N ALA A 457 -22.09 48.99 -18.84
CA ALA A 457 -23.29 48.45 -18.19
C ALA A 457 -23.32 46.91 -18.16
N HIS A 458 -22.97 46.23 -19.25
CA HIS A 458 -22.93 44.76 -19.31
C HIS A 458 -21.76 44.22 -18.47
N GLY A 459 -20.61 44.90 -18.53
CA GLY A 459 -19.44 44.56 -17.70
C GLY A 459 -19.74 44.64 -16.20
N SER A 460 -20.54 45.63 -15.77
CA SER A 460 -20.96 45.75 -14.37
C SER A 460 -21.96 44.67 -13.93
N ILE A 461 -22.88 44.26 -14.81
CA ILE A 461 -23.84 43.16 -14.54
C ILE A 461 -23.10 41.83 -14.44
N PHE A 462 -22.20 41.55 -15.39
CA PHE A 462 -21.34 40.37 -15.38
C PHE A 462 -20.54 40.25 -14.08
N LEU A 463 -19.89 41.35 -13.68
CA LEU A 463 -19.06 41.37 -12.47
C LEU A 463 -19.90 41.11 -11.22
N LEU A 464 -21.06 41.76 -11.11
CA LEU A 464 -21.96 41.58 -9.97
C LEU A 464 -22.49 40.15 -9.87
N ASN A 465 -22.92 39.56 -10.99
CA ASN A 465 -23.38 38.17 -11.03
C ASN A 465 -22.31 37.19 -10.52
N ASN A 466 -21.09 37.30 -11.05
CA ASN A 466 -20.02 36.36 -10.71
C ASN A 466 -19.47 36.55 -9.29
N ILE A 467 -19.31 37.80 -8.83
CA ILE A 467 -18.83 38.08 -7.46
C ILE A 467 -19.88 37.66 -6.42
N SER A 468 -21.17 37.88 -6.72
CA SER A 468 -22.24 37.41 -5.83
C SER A 468 -22.30 35.89 -5.79
N TYR A 469 -22.14 35.22 -6.94
CA TYR A 469 -22.06 33.76 -6.99
C TYR A 469 -20.89 33.21 -6.16
N LEU A 470 -19.69 33.80 -6.29
CA LEU A 470 -18.54 33.44 -5.45
C LEU A 470 -18.84 33.66 -3.96
N ARG A 471 -19.38 34.82 -3.61
CA ARG A 471 -19.68 35.15 -2.21
C ARG A 471 -20.72 34.21 -1.62
N HIS A 472 -21.77 33.90 -2.38
CA HIS A 472 -22.84 33.01 -1.95
C HIS A 472 -22.29 31.59 -1.69
N ASN A 473 -21.63 30.99 -2.68
CA ASN A 473 -21.15 29.60 -2.59
C ASN A 473 -19.85 29.40 -1.79
N ILE A 474 -19.16 30.46 -1.35
CA ILE A 474 -17.93 30.33 -0.54
C ILE A 474 -18.16 30.81 0.90
N VAL A 475 -18.95 31.88 1.11
CA VAL A 475 -19.06 32.54 2.42
C VAL A 475 -20.43 32.37 3.06
N LEU A 476 -21.51 32.37 2.28
CA LEU A 476 -22.86 32.30 2.83
C LEU A 476 -23.36 30.86 2.97
N GLU A 477 -23.33 30.13 1.86
CA GLU A 477 -23.85 28.77 1.73
C GLU A 477 -22.82 27.92 0.97
N PRO A 478 -21.67 27.59 1.60
CA PRO A 478 -20.73 26.66 1.00
C PRO A 478 -21.33 25.26 0.91
N THR A 479 -21.04 24.54 -0.17
CA THR A 479 -21.56 23.17 -0.32
C THR A 479 -20.93 22.22 0.70
N HIS A 480 -19.71 22.53 1.15
CA HIS A 480 -19.03 21.82 2.22
C HIS A 480 -18.74 22.74 3.40
N GLU A 481 -19.40 22.51 4.54
CA GLU A 481 -19.31 23.36 5.73
C GLU A 481 -17.88 23.56 6.24
N ALA A 482 -17.01 22.54 6.08
CA ALA A 482 -15.61 22.58 6.49
C ALA A 482 -14.77 23.62 5.73
N LEU A 483 -15.25 24.14 4.58
CA LEU A 483 -14.57 25.21 3.86
C LEU A 483 -14.43 26.49 4.72
N LEU A 484 -15.40 26.76 5.60
CA LEU A 484 -15.41 27.92 6.47
C LEU A 484 -14.21 27.93 7.44
N ASP A 485 -13.74 26.76 7.85
CA ASP A 485 -12.61 26.62 8.78
C ASP A 485 -11.26 26.97 8.14
N PHE A 486 -11.18 26.95 6.81
CA PHE A 486 -9.99 27.32 6.02
C PHE A 486 -10.12 28.70 5.35
N LEU A 487 -11.20 29.44 5.62
CA LEU A 487 -11.40 30.79 5.10
C LEU A 487 -10.85 31.84 6.07
N SER A 488 -9.71 32.40 5.73
CA SER A 488 -9.14 33.54 6.47
C SER A 488 -10.10 34.74 6.47
N ARG A 489 -10.04 35.56 7.53
CA ARG A 489 -10.81 36.83 7.60
C ARG A 489 -10.56 37.73 6.39
N GLN A 490 -9.33 37.75 5.91
CA GLN A 490 -8.94 38.51 4.71
C GLN A 490 -9.67 38.03 3.45
N SER A 491 -9.88 36.72 3.30
CA SER A 491 -10.64 36.15 2.17
C SER A 491 -12.11 36.57 2.20
N GLN A 492 -12.73 36.52 3.39
CA GLN A 492 -14.11 36.95 3.59
C GLN A 492 -14.27 38.46 3.33
N ASP A 493 -13.36 39.27 3.86
CA ASP A 493 -13.36 40.72 3.65
C ASP A 493 -13.14 41.08 2.17
N ALA A 494 -12.25 40.37 1.48
CA ALA A 494 -12.02 40.58 0.05
C ALA A 494 -13.28 40.32 -0.78
N LEU A 495 -13.99 39.22 -0.55
CA LEU A 495 -15.26 38.92 -1.25
C LEU A 495 -16.35 39.95 -0.92
N ASN A 496 -16.52 40.29 0.37
CA ASN A 496 -17.52 41.27 0.80
C ASN A 496 -17.25 42.68 0.26
N SER A 497 -15.98 43.11 0.25
CA SER A 497 -15.55 44.41 -0.28
C SER A 497 -15.73 44.49 -1.81
N ASN A 498 -15.35 43.42 -2.53
CA ASN A 498 -15.54 43.36 -3.98
C ASN A 498 -17.02 43.28 -4.36
N PHE A 499 -17.86 42.62 -3.56
CA PHE A 499 -19.31 42.64 -3.77
C PHE A 499 -19.89 44.06 -3.64
N ARG A 500 -19.49 44.81 -2.60
CA ARG A 500 -19.91 46.22 -2.44
C ARG A 500 -19.46 47.08 -3.62
N THR A 501 -18.22 46.88 -4.08
CA THR A 501 -17.64 47.59 -5.22
C THR A 501 -18.36 47.25 -6.52
N ALA A 502 -18.64 45.97 -6.78
CA ALA A 502 -19.38 45.52 -7.96
C ALA A 502 -20.83 46.03 -7.95
N LYS A 503 -21.49 46.01 -6.78
CA LYS A 503 -22.82 46.58 -6.58
C LYS A 503 -22.83 48.08 -6.87
N ALA A 504 -21.86 48.84 -6.35
CA ALA A 504 -21.73 50.27 -6.65
C ALA A 504 -21.48 50.56 -8.14
N ALA A 505 -20.58 49.80 -8.77
CA ALA A 505 -20.29 49.91 -10.20
C ALA A 505 -21.53 49.60 -11.07
N TYR A 506 -22.35 48.65 -10.66
CA TYR A 506 -23.62 48.33 -11.30
C TYR A 506 -24.61 49.51 -11.24
N PHE A 507 -24.79 50.10 -10.05
CA PHE A 507 -25.63 51.29 -9.89
C PHE A 507 -25.13 52.48 -10.72
N ASP A 508 -23.81 52.72 -10.71
CA ASP A 508 -23.22 53.82 -11.43
C ASP A 508 -23.39 53.65 -12.95
N ALA A 509 -23.04 52.48 -13.49
CA ALA A 509 -23.10 52.24 -14.94
C ALA A 509 -24.53 52.16 -15.50
N ASN A 510 -25.51 51.69 -14.72
CA ASN A 510 -26.88 51.49 -15.20
C ASN A 510 -27.85 52.62 -14.84
N PHE A 511 -27.70 53.26 -13.67
CA PHE A 511 -28.69 54.20 -13.14
C PHE A 511 -28.16 55.62 -12.92
N SER A 512 -26.85 55.84 -12.81
CA SER A 512 -26.29 57.20 -12.70
C SER A 512 -26.65 58.10 -13.89
N PRO A 513 -26.59 57.64 -15.17
CA PRO A 513 -27.02 58.45 -16.31
C PRO A 513 -28.50 58.86 -16.23
N LEU A 514 -29.36 57.98 -15.69
CA LEU A 514 -30.78 58.29 -15.44
C LEU A 514 -30.92 59.39 -14.38
N LEU A 515 -30.23 59.25 -13.25
CA LEU A 515 -30.31 60.21 -12.15
C LEU A 515 -29.74 61.58 -12.52
N GLN A 516 -28.70 61.62 -13.37
CA GLN A 516 -28.12 62.88 -13.86
C GLN A 516 -29.13 63.71 -14.68
N THR A 517 -30.07 63.07 -15.37
CA THR A 517 -31.16 63.81 -16.05
C THR A 517 -32.14 64.47 -15.08
N LEU A 518 -32.25 63.94 -13.86
CA LEU A 518 -33.13 64.44 -12.80
C LEU A 518 -32.46 65.46 -11.88
N THR A 519 -31.17 65.73 -12.06
CA THR A 519 -30.44 66.79 -11.34
C THR A 519 -30.54 68.16 -12.02
N ASP A 520 -30.53 69.21 -11.20
CA ASP A 520 -30.52 70.59 -11.68
C ASP A 520 -29.11 71.01 -12.12
N ASP A 521 -29.00 71.68 -13.26
CA ASP A 521 -27.70 72.19 -13.72
C ASP A 521 -27.24 73.38 -12.86
N PRO A 522 -25.96 73.43 -12.46
CA PRO A 522 -25.42 74.50 -11.61
C PRO A 522 -25.44 75.89 -12.28
N ALA A 523 -25.64 75.96 -13.61
CA ALA A 523 -25.58 77.18 -14.40
C ALA A 523 -26.93 77.92 -14.59
N GLY A 524 -27.99 77.60 -13.82
CA GLY A 524 -29.27 78.34 -13.86
C GLY A 524 -30.10 78.20 -15.17
N LYS A 525 -29.60 77.48 -16.18
CA LYS A 525 -30.34 77.14 -17.41
C LYS A 525 -31.48 76.11 -17.19
N SER A 526 -31.51 75.47 -16.02
CA SER A 526 -32.49 74.44 -15.61
C SER A 526 -33.92 74.96 -15.35
N GLY A 527 -34.14 76.28 -15.43
CA GLY A 527 -35.46 76.92 -15.30
C GLY A 527 -36.22 77.10 -16.61
N GLN A 528 -35.60 76.88 -17.78
CA GLN A 528 -36.29 77.04 -19.06
C GLN A 528 -37.24 75.87 -19.33
N LYS A 529 -38.50 76.19 -19.66
CA LYS A 529 -39.56 75.20 -19.95
C LYS A 529 -39.19 74.18 -21.04
N SER A 530 -38.30 74.52 -21.97
CA SER A 530 -37.77 73.60 -22.99
C SER A 530 -36.79 72.58 -22.41
N ALA A 531 -35.85 73.01 -21.56
CA ALA A 531 -34.86 72.14 -20.93
C ALA A 531 -35.49 71.07 -20.03
N VAL A 532 -36.56 71.42 -19.31
CA VAL A 532 -37.32 70.47 -18.47
C VAL A 532 -37.98 69.38 -19.32
N LYS A 533 -38.54 69.75 -20.48
CA LYS A 533 -39.16 68.79 -21.42
C LYS A 533 -38.14 67.82 -22.01
N GLU A 534 -36.95 68.31 -22.35
CA GLU A 534 -35.84 67.51 -22.85
C GLU A 534 -35.33 66.53 -21.78
N LYS A 535 -35.20 66.98 -20.52
CA LYS A 535 -34.84 66.13 -19.38
C LYS A 535 -35.82 64.97 -19.17
N PHE A 536 -37.13 65.23 -19.16
CA PHE A 536 -38.13 64.16 -19.06
C PHE A 536 -38.06 63.18 -20.25
N THR A 537 -37.92 63.69 -21.47
CA THR A 537 -37.84 62.85 -22.67
C THR A 537 -36.63 61.93 -22.60
N ARG A 538 -35.45 62.49 -22.30
CA ARG A 538 -34.19 61.77 -22.14
C ARG A 538 -34.23 60.77 -20.98
N PHE A 539 -34.88 61.10 -19.86
CA PHE A 539 -35.06 60.17 -18.75
C PHE A 539 -35.81 58.91 -19.18
N TYR A 540 -36.97 59.05 -19.85
CA TYR A 540 -37.75 57.88 -20.26
C TYR A 540 -37.07 57.07 -21.40
N GLU A 541 -36.32 57.73 -22.28
CA GLU A 541 -35.50 57.03 -23.30
C GLU A 541 -34.41 56.18 -22.64
N LEU A 542 -33.68 56.75 -21.67
CA LEU A 542 -32.68 56.00 -20.90
C LEU A 542 -33.31 54.89 -20.05
N LEU A 543 -34.53 55.12 -19.54
CA LEU A 543 -35.24 54.12 -18.73
C LEU A 543 -35.60 52.92 -19.60
N GLU A 544 -36.14 53.17 -20.79
CA GLU A 544 -36.44 52.13 -21.77
C GLU A 544 -35.18 51.36 -22.20
N GLU A 545 -34.06 52.05 -22.40
CA GLU A 545 -32.78 51.41 -22.69
C GLU A 545 -32.30 50.50 -21.54
N VAL A 546 -32.45 50.95 -20.29
CA VAL A 546 -32.12 50.15 -19.09
C VAL A 546 -33.04 48.94 -18.96
N LEU A 547 -34.34 49.11 -19.14
CA LEU A 547 -35.32 48.02 -19.11
C LEU A 547 -34.99 46.97 -20.18
N GLU A 548 -34.74 47.40 -21.42
CA GLU A 548 -34.42 46.50 -22.53
C GLU A 548 -33.09 45.76 -22.30
N ARG A 549 -32.09 46.45 -21.74
CA ARG A 549 -30.82 45.83 -21.36
C ARG A 549 -31.01 44.72 -20.34
N HIS A 550 -31.81 44.93 -19.30
CA HIS A 550 -32.04 43.94 -18.25
C HIS A 550 -32.92 42.77 -18.70
N LYS A 551 -33.68 42.89 -19.79
CA LYS A 551 -34.34 41.73 -20.41
C LYS A 551 -33.33 40.74 -21.00
N GLY A 552 -32.27 41.25 -21.64
CA GLY A 552 -31.21 40.44 -22.23
C GLY A 552 -30.09 40.05 -21.25
N ALA A 553 -29.85 40.89 -20.23
CA ALA A 553 -28.81 40.70 -19.24
C ALA A 553 -29.41 40.54 -17.84
N ARG A 554 -29.75 39.29 -17.48
CA ARG A 554 -30.38 38.97 -16.20
C ARG A 554 -29.39 39.04 -15.05
N LEU A 555 -29.89 39.49 -13.91
CA LEU A 555 -29.12 39.67 -12.69
C LEU A 555 -29.41 38.54 -11.70
N LEU A 556 -28.37 37.95 -11.12
CA LEU A 556 -28.42 36.98 -10.03
C LEU A 556 -29.44 35.86 -10.26
N GLU A 557 -29.32 35.12 -11.36
CA GLU A 557 -30.28 34.04 -11.70
C GLU A 557 -30.38 32.98 -10.59
N ASP A 558 -29.28 32.72 -9.89
CA ASP A 558 -29.18 31.69 -8.84
C ASP A 558 -29.48 32.20 -7.42
N ASP A 559 -29.67 33.50 -7.21
CA ASP A 559 -29.91 34.13 -5.90
C ASP A 559 -31.16 35.05 -5.95
N PRO A 560 -32.37 34.51 -5.73
CA PRO A 560 -33.61 35.29 -5.83
C PRO A 560 -33.72 36.35 -4.73
N ASP A 561 -33.23 36.08 -3.53
CA ASP A 561 -33.29 37.00 -2.39
C ASP A 561 -32.34 38.19 -2.61
N GLY A 562 -31.11 37.92 -3.07
CA GLY A 562 -30.16 38.94 -3.49
C GLY A 562 -30.69 39.78 -4.64
N ARG A 563 -31.34 39.16 -5.64
CA ARG A 563 -31.98 39.86 -6.76
C ARG A 563 -33.10 40.80 -6.29
N GLN A 564 -33.97 40.33 -5.40
CA GLN A 564 -35.03 41.16 -4.82
C GLN A 564 -34.45 42.34 -4.03
N SER A 565 -33.43 42.10 -3.19
CA SER A 565 -32.76 43.14 -2.42
C SER A 565 -32.19 44.25 -3.30
N ILE A 566 -31.52 43.88 -4.41
CA ILE A 566 -30.99 44.85 -5.36
C ILE A 566 -32.14 45.62 -6.05
N GLY A 567 -33.22 44.94 -6.42
CA GLY A 567 -34.40 45.59 -6.98
C GLY A 567 -35.02 46.63 -6.06
N GLU A 568 -35.11 46.34 -4.77
CA GLU A 568 -35.58 47.29 -3.76
C GLU A 568 -34.65 48.51 -3.63
N ASP A 569 -33.35 48.30 -3.66
CA ASP A 569 -32.36 49.38 -3.60
C ASP A 569 -32.44 50.29 -4.83
N VAL A 570 -32.64 49.72 -6.02
CA VAL A 570 -32.85 50.47 -7.28
C VAL A 570 -34.12 51.32 -7.19
N VAL A 571 -35.22 50.76 -6.67
CA VAL A 571 -36.46 51.49 -6.45
C VAL A 571 -36.24 52.65 -5.48
N LYS A 572 -35.58 52.40 -4.34
CA LYS A 572 -35.25 53.43 -3.33
C LYS A 572 -34.36 54.55 -3.88
N LEU A 573 -33.56 54.26 -4.91
CA LEU A 573 -32.68 55.23 -5.56
C LEU A 573 -33.42 56.09 -6.62
N VAL A 574 -34.16 55.44 -7.52
CA VAL A 574 -34.73 56.08 -8.72
C VAL A 574 -36.09 56.74 -8.43
N VAL A 575 -36.99 56.05 -7.72
CA VAL A 575 -38.38 56.49 -7.56
C VAL A 575 -38.50 57.80 -6.75
N PRO A 576 -37.84 57.96 -5.58
CA PRO A 576 -37.90 59.22 -4.84
C PRO A 576 -37.32 60.40 -5.61
N SER A 577 -36.26 60.18 -6.39
CA SER A 577 -35.63 61.20 -7.23
C SER A 577 -36.58 61.68 -8.34
N LEU A 578 -37.27 60.74 -9.01
CA LEU A 578 -38.28 61.05 -10.02
C LEU A 578 -39.50 61.76 -9.41
N GLN A 579 -39.98 61.32 -8.23
CA GLN A 579 -41.10 61.95 -7.53
C GLN A 579 -40.79 63.42 -7.18
N ARG A 580 -39.61 63.67 -6.59
CA ARG A 580 -39.17 65.04 -6.24
C ARG A 580 -39.08 65.93 -7.48
N PHE A 581 -38.48 65.43 -8.56
CA PHE A 581 -38.36 66.17 -9.82
C PHE A 581 -39.74 66.45 -10.44
N THR A 582 -40.62 65.45 -10.48
CA THR A 582 -41.97 65.57 -11.04
C THR A 582 -42.81 66.58 -10.27
N ASN A 583 -42.82 66.52 -8.92
CA ASN A 583 -43.58 67.44 -8.09
C ASN A 583 -43.08 68.88 -8.24
N LYS A 584 -41.75 69.09 -8.17
CA LYS A 584 -41.11 70.40 -8.30
C LYS A 584 -41.44 71.12 -9.61
N TYR A 585 -41.49 70.40 -10.73
CA TYR A 585 -41.75 71.00 -12.04
C TYR A 585 -43.24 71.03 -12.43
N ARG A 586 -44.08 70.18 -11.82
CA ARG A 586 -45.54 70.26 -11.92
C ARG A 586 -46.08 71.54 -11.28
N GLU A 587 -45.53 71.91 -10.12
CA GLU A 587 -45.85 73.18 -9.44
C GLU A 587 -45.41 74.42 -10.24
N LYS A 588 -44.41 74.29 -11.12
CA LYS A 588 -43.85 75.40 -11.93
C LYS A 588 -44.48 75.56 -13.33
N GLU A 589 -45.54 74.81 -13.64
CA GLU A 589 -46.25 74.84 -14.95
C GLU A 589 -45.32 74.83 -16.19
N PHE A 590 -44.45 73.82 -16.27
CA PHE A 590 -43.44 73.73 -17.33
C PHE A 590 -44.01 73.48 -18.75
N SER A 591 -45.27 73.05 -18.88
CA SER A 591 -45.90 72.75 -20.19
C SER A 591 -47.43 72.89 -20.14
N LYS A 592 -48.04 73.34 -21.24
CA LYS A 592 -49.50 73.35 -21.42
C LYS A 592 -50.10 71.94 -21.51
N ASN A 593 -49.32 70.96 -21.98
CA ASN A 593 -49.66 69.52 -21.99
C ASN A 593 -48.56 68.72 -21.27
N PRO A 594 -48.60 68.58 -19.94
CA PRO A 594 -47.61 67.81 -19.18
C PRO A 594 -47.62 66.31 -19.52
N GLN A 595 -48.78 65.74 -19.84
CA GLN A 595 -48.97 64.32 -20.20
C GLN A 595 -48.22 63.89 -21.47
N LYS A 596 -47.83 64.85 -22.33
CA LYS A 596 -47.03 64.55 -23.53
C LYS A 596 -45.56 64.22 -23.18
N TYR A 597 -45.06 64.73 -22.06
CA TYR A 597 -43.65 64.62 -21.65
C TYR A 597 -43.46 63.69 -20.47
N ILE A 598 -44.43 63.63 -19.55
CA ILE A 598 -44.48 62.66 -18.46
C ILE A 598 -45.16 61.40 -19.00
N LYS A 599 -44.37 60.49 -19.59
CA LYS A 599 -44.88 59.27 -20.25
C LYS A 599 -45.52 58.27 -19.26
N GLN A 600 -45.02 58.21 -18.03
CA GLN A 600 -45.40 57.20 -17.03
C GLN A 600 -45.40 57.80 -15.61
N SER A 601 -46.30 57.34 -14.73
CA SER A 601 -46.29 57.78 -13.33
C SER A 601 -45.11 57.19 -12.55
N PRO A 602 -44.69 57.80 -11.42
CA PRO A 602 -43.65 57.20 -10.57
C PRO A 602 -44.00 55.78 -10.10
N ASP A 603 -45.28 55.48 -9.89
CA ASP A 603 -45.77 54.15 -9.50
C ASP A 603 -45.66 53.14 -10.66
N ASP A 604 -45.85 53.59 -11.91
CA ASP A 604 -45.63 52.76 -13.10
C ASP A 604 -44.14 52.43 -13.27
N VAL A 605 -43.27 53.42 -13.05
CA VAL A 605 -41.81 53.23 -13.09
C VAL A 605 -41.38 52.26 -11.98
N GLU A 606 -41.93 52.38 -10.77
CA GLU A 606 -41.67 51.43 -9.69
C GLU A 606 -42.06 50.00 -10.09
N ARG A 607 -43.24 49.81 -10.69
CA ARG A 607 -43.69 48.48 -11.15
C ARG A 607 -42.77 47.91 -12.22
N GLN A 608 -42.33 48.72 -13.18
CA GLN A 608 -41.41 48.29 -14.23
C GLN A 608 -40.03 47.95 -13.66
N LEU A 609 -39.52 48.77 -12.73
CA LEU A 609 -38.24 48.51 -12.08
C LEU A 609 -38.28 47.22 -11.28
N LYS A 610 -39.33 46.99 -10.48
CA LYS A 610 -39.52 45.73 -9.73
C LYS A 610 -39.65 44.53 -10.65
N ALA A 611 -40.30 44.68 -11.80
CA ALA A 611 -40.47 43.60 -12.77
C ALA A 611 -39.16 43.13 -13.40
N MET A 612 -38.10 43.97 -13.44
CA MET A 612 -36.78 43.55 -13.92
C MET A 612 -36.09 42.52 -13.02
N TYR A 613 -36.46 42.47 -11.74
CA TYR A 613 -35.80 41.65 -10.71
C TYR A 613 -36.68 40.49 -10.23
N ARG A 614 -37.76 40.18 -10.95
CA ARG A 614 -38.65 39.06 -10.66
C ARG A 614 -38.29 37.81 -11.44
#